data_AF-A0A183T0I3-F1
#
_entry.id   AF-A0A183T0I3-F1
#
_cell.length_a   1.000
_cell.length_b   1.000
_cell.length_c   1.000
_cell.angle_alpha   90.00
_cell.angle_beta   90.00
_cell.angle_gamma   90.00
#
_symmetry.space_group_name_H-M   'P 1'
#
loop_
_entity.id
_entity.type
_entity.pdbx_description
1 polymer ?
#
loop_
_entity_poly.entity_id
_entity_poly.type
_entity_poly.pdbx_seq_one_letter_code
_entity_poly.pdbx_strand_id
1 'polypeptide(L)' 'MGVFTRVNAVAFAEDIPINMTEWESLGFPSAYIDEKYAMVSTNCFIAAGLYVAVLIFGAIQLHMNTRFPYTAH' A
#
# COMPACT_ATOMS: atom_id res chain seq x y z
N MET A 1 1.15 2.81 7.14
CA MET A 1 1.41 1.43 6.66
C MET A 1 2.71 1.38 5.88
N GLY A 2 2.76 1.86 4.62
CA GLY A 2 3.99 1.79 3.79
C GLY A 2 5.24 2.36 4.45
N VAL A 3 5.15 3.51 5.13
CA VAL A 3 6.29 4.08 5.88
C VAL A 3 6.76 3.17 7.02
N PHE A 4 5.83 2.54 7.76
CA PHE A 4 6.17 1.67 8.88
C PHE A 4 6.77 0.34 8.44
N THR A 5 6.29 -0.22 7.33
CA THR A 5 6.93 -1.39 6.72
C THR A 5 8.27 -1.04 6.09
N ARG A 6 8.49 0.19 5.62
CA ARG A 6 9.80 0.63 5.11
C ARG A 6 10.90 0.74 6.17
N VAL A 7 10.53 0.96 7.44
CA VAL A 7 11.46 1.01 8.57
C VAL A 7 11.53 -0.31 9.34
N ASN A 8 11.03 -1.40 8.75
CA ASN A 8 11.01 -2.73 9.36
C ASN A 8 10.35 -2.78 10.75
N ALA A 9 9.23 -2.07 10.92
CA ALA A 9 8.54 -2.04 12.21
C ALA A 9 8.04 -3.43 12.60
N VAL A 10 8.40 -3.88 13.82
CA VAL A 10 8.08 -5.21 14.38
C VAL A 10 6.58 -5.50 14.43
N ALA A 11 5.75 -4.45 14.50
CA ALA A 11 4.30 -4.58 14.46
C ALA A 11 3.77 -5.29 13.19
N PHE A 12 4.55 -5.34 12.11
CA PHE A 12 4.21 -6.00 10.85
C PHE A 12 4.88 -7.36 10.68
N ALA A 13 5.56 -7.90 11.69
CA ALA A 13 6.33 -9.15 11.56
C ALA A 13 5.47 -10.35 11.14
N GLU A 14 4.20 -10.39 11.55
CA GLU A 14 3.26 -11.46 11.18
C GLU A 14 2.61 -11.26 9.81
N ASP A 15 2.55 -10.02 9.31
CA ASP A 15 1.92 -9.67 8.04
C ASP A 15 2.86 -9.87 6.83
N ILE A 16 4.16 -9.97 7.08
CA ILE A 16 5.18 -10.05 6.02
C ILE A 16 5.33 -11.52 5.59
N PRO A 17 5.25 -11.82 4.28
CA PRO A 17 5.40 -13.19 3.78
C PRO A 17 6.87 -13.63 3.83
N ILE A 18 7.32 -14.07 5.01
CA ILE A 18 8.66 -14.64 5.23
C ILE A 18 8.57 -16.15 5.03
N ASN A 19 9.28 -16.68 4.04
CA ASN A 19 9.37 -18.12 3.85
C ASN A 19 10.53 -18.67 4.70
N MET A 20 10.21 -19.39 5.77
CA MET A 20 11.21 -19.91 6.71
C MET A 20 12.16 -20.92 6.07
N THR A 21 11.71 -21.77 5.13
CA THR A 21 12.58 -22.78 4.50
C THR A 21 13.56 -22.12 3.53
N GLU A 22 13.11 -21.12 2.78
CA GLU A 22 13.97 -20.29 1.93
C GLU A 22 14.99 -19.51 2.78
N TRP A 23 14.53 -18.88 3.86
CA TRP A 23 15.38 -18.10 4.75
C TRP A 23 16.45 -18.95 5.45
N GLU A 24 16.10 -20.16 5.88
CA GLU A 24 17.05 -21.13 6.43
C GLU A 24 18.07 -21.60 5.38
N SER A 25 17.62 -21.93 4.16
CA SER A 25 18.52 -22.35 3.07
C SER A 25 19.56 -21.29 2.66
N LEU A 26 19.25 -20.02 2.89
CA LEU A 26 20.13 -18.88 2.64
C LEU A 26 21.05 -18.55 3.84
N GLY A 27 20.89 -19.23 4.98
CA GLY A 27 21.68 -19.01 6.19
C GLY A 27 21.23 -17.83 7.04
N PHE A 28 19.92 -17.56 7.09
CA PHE A 28 19.30 -16.49 7.89
C PHE A 28 19.85 -15.06 7.64
N PRO A 29 20.01 -14.61 6.38
CA PRO A 29 20.46 -13.25 6.12
C PRO A 29 19.41 -12.22 6.55
N SER A 30 19.83 -11.13 7.19
CA SER A 30 18.96 -10.01 7.54
C SER A 30 18.42 -9.28 6.31
N ALA A 31 19.23 -9.21 5.24
CA ALA A 31 18.86 -8.58 3.97
C ALA A 31 17.60 -9.20 3.32
N TYR A 32 17.37 -10.50 3.53
CA TYR A 32 16.16 -11.17 3.04
C TYR A 32 14.90 -10.59 3.68
N ILE A 33 14.93 -10.35 5.00
CA ILE A 33 13.82 -9.75 5.72
C ILE A 33 13.60 -8.32 5.25
N ASP A 34 14.67 -7.52 5.15
CA ASP A 34 14.60 -6.13 4.67
C ASP A 34 13.94 -6.04 3.28
N GLU A 35 14.25 -6.99 2.39
CA GLU A 35 13.66 -7.05 1.06
C GLU A 35 12.15 -7.34 1.10
N LYS A 36 11.70 -8.28 1.94
CA LYS A 36 10.26 -8.58 2.08
C LYS A 36 9.49 -7.39 2.65
N TYR A 37 10.06 -6.68 3.62
CA TYR A 37 9.50 -5.43 4.15
C TYR A 37 9.45 -4.30 3.11
N ALA A 38 10.51 -4.15 2.32
CA ALA A 38 10.56 -3.22 1.21
C ALA A 38 9.50 -3.52 0.13
N MET A 39 9.27 -4.80 -0.17
CA MET A 39 8.24 -5.25 -1.12
C MET A 39 6.84 -4.83 -0.67
N VAL A 40 6.47 -5.17 0.57
CA VAL A 40 5.15 -4.81 1.11
C VAL A 40 4.96 -3.30 1.20
N SER A 41 6.00 -2.57 1.64
CA SER A 41 6.01 -1.10 1.61
C SER A 41 5.69 -0.54 0.22
N THR A 42 6.31 -1.09 -0.82
CA THR A 42 6.12 -0.62 -2.20
C THR A 42 4.68 -0.83 -2.65
N ASN A 43 4.11 -2.00 -2.37
CA ASN A 43 2.70 -2.29 -2.67
C ASN A 43 1.75 -1.33 -1.95
N CYS A 44 2.02 -1.00 -0.68
CA CYS A 44 1.22 -0.02 0.06
C CYS A 44 1.27 1.38 -0.56
N PHE A 45 2.44 1.84 -1.02
CA PHE A 45 2.55 3.15 -1.66
C PHE A 45 1.83 3.20 -3.01
N ILE A 46 1.90 2.12 -3.80
CA ILE A 46 1.15 2.01 -5.06
C ILE A 46 -0.36 2.05 -4.78
N ALA A 47 -0.84 1.26 -3.82
CA ALA A 47 -2.24 1.26 -3.43
C ALA A 47 -2.70 2.66 -2.97
N ALA A 48 -1.91 3.34 -2.15
CA ALA A 48 -2.21 4.72 -1.74
C ALA A 48 -2.31 5.67 -2.95
N GLY A 49 -1.40 5.55 -3.93
CA GLY A 49 -1.46 6.31 -5.18
C GLY A 49 -2.76 6.05 -5.96
N LEU A 50 -3.18 4.79 -6.08
CA LEU A 50 -4.45 4.44 -6.72
C LEU A 50 -5.65 5.06 -5.99
N TYR A 51 -5.68 5.00 -4.66
CA TYR A 51 -6.75 5.63 -3.87
C TYR A 51 -6.79 7.15 -4.05
N VAL A 52 -5.64 7.81 -4.15
CA VAL A 52 -5.58 9.26 -4.46
C VAL A 52 -6.16 9.54 -5.84
N ALA A 53 -5.83 8.74 -6.86
CA ALA A 53 -6.39 8.91 -8.20
C ALA A 53 -7.91 8.74 -8.22
N VAL A 54 -8.42 7.71 -7.53
CA VAL A 54 -9.87 7.49 -7.37
C VAL A 54 -10.53 8.64 -6.62
N LEU A 55 -9.90 9.17 -5.58
CA LEU A 55 -10.41 10.31 -4.82
C LEU A 55 -10.53 11.55 -5.70
N ILE A 56 -9.50 11.87 -6.49
CA ILE A 56 -9.53 13.00 -7.44
C ILE A 56 -10.68 12.82 -8.43
N PHE A 57 -10.81 11.62 -9.02
CA PHE A 57 -11.88 11.33 -9.95
C PHE A 57 -13.27 11.48 -9.31
N GLY A 58 -13.46 10.92 -8.11
CA GLY A 58 -14.69 11.06 -7.34
C GLY A 58 -15.00 12.51 -6.96
N ALA A 59 -13.98 13.31 -6.63
CA ALA A 59 -14.13 14.73 -6.33
C ALA A 59 -14.58 15.52 -7.58
N ILE A 60 -14.04 15.20 -8.76
CA ILE A 60 -14.49 15.78 -10.03
C ILE A 60 -15.94 15.41 -10.31
N GLN A 61 -16.30 14.13 -10.17
CA GLN A 61 -17.68 13.66 -10.34
C GLN A 61 -18.64 14.37 -9.39
N LEU A 62 -18.26 14.50 -8.11
CA LEU A 62 -19.07 15.21 -7.11
C LEU A 62 -19.24 16.69 -7.47
N HIS A 63 -18.17 17.37 -7.88
CA HIS A 63 -18.23 18.77 -8.29
C HIS A 63 -19.11 18.95 -9.55
N MET A 64 -19.01 18.07 -10.54
CA MET A 64 -19.87 18.11 -11.71
C MET A 64 -21.34 17.85 -11.35
N ASN A 65 -21.61 16.81 -10.57
CA ASN A 65 -22.97 16.44 -10.16
C ASN A 65 -23.65 17.52 -9.31
N THR A 66 -22.91 18.20 -8.43
CA THR A 66 -23.44 19.32 -7.62
C THR A 66 -23.67 20.60 -8.42
N ARG A 67 -23.04 20.73 -9.60
CA ARG A 67 -23.20 21.89 -10.51
C ARG A 67 -24.32 21.72 -11.54
N PHE A 68 -24.81 20.50 -11.78
CA PHE A 68 -26.05 20.29 -12.50
C PHE A 68 -27.20 20.46 -11.51
N PRO A 69 -27.92 21.61 -11.50
CA PRO A 69 -29.12 21.70 -10.68
C PRO A 69 -30.09 20.63 -11.20
N TYR A 70 -30.61 19.80 -10.30
CA TYR A 70 -31.72 18.87 -10.56
C TYR A 70 -33.03 19.65 -10.83
N THR A 71 -32.96 20.67 -11.69
CA THR A 71 -34.07 21.53 -12.12
C THR A 71 -34.02 21.64 -13.64
N ALA A 72 -34.24 20.53 -14.32
CA ALA A 72 -34.78 20.51 -15.67
C ALA A 72 -35.43 19.13 -15.90
N HIS A 73 -36.75 19.11 -15.65
CA HIS A 73 -37.76 18.13 -16.09
C HIS A 73 -37.71 16.71 -15.51
#